data_AF-A0A847GKA8-F1
#
_entry.id   AF-A0A847GKA8-F1
#
_cell.length_a   1.000
_cell.length_b   1.000
_cell.length_c   1.000
_cell.angle_alpha   90.00
_cell.angle_beta   90.00
_cell.angle_gamma   90.00
#
_symmetry.space_group_name_H-M   'P 1'
#
loop_
_entity.id
_entity.type
_entity.pdbx_description
1 polymer ?
#
loop_
_entity_poly.entity_id
_entity_poly.type
_entity_poly.pdbx_seq_one_letter_code
_entity_poly.pdbx_strand_id
1 'polypeptide(L)' 'MSSFSCPQYDDEHETCQRVGDLCVPGRPGCVLAKNSGFAVPWEQRLEAKRRERCEKEASDGKTRE' A
#
# COMPACT_ATOMS: atom_id res chain seq x y z
N MET A 1 5.27 21.85 9.83
CA MET A 1 5.45 20.85 8.74
C MET A 1 4.14 20.08 8.63
N SER A 2 3.39 20.25 7.55
CA SER A 2 2.07 19.62 7.38
C SER A 2 2.24 18.15 7.00
N SER A 3 1.81 17.23 7.86
CA SER A 3 1.71 15.81 7.55
C SER A 3 0.74 15.62 6.38
N PHE A 4 1.19 14.99 5.30
CA PHE A 4 0.33 14.69 4.16
C PHE A 4 -0.53 13.45 4.50
N SER A 5 -1.80 13.67 4.80
CA SER A 5 -2.79 12.60 5.02
C SER A 5 -3.62 12.42 3.75
N CYS A 6 -3.50 11.25 3.12
CA CYS A 6 -4.31 10.91 1.95
C CYS A 6 -5.71 10.49 2.40
N PRO A 7 -6.79 11.19 2.02
CA PRO A 7 -8.16 10.85 2.44
C PRO A 7 -8.69 9.55 1.82
N GLN A 8 -7.90 8.92 0.96
CA GLN A 8 -8.24 7.67 0.28
C GLN A 8 -7.39 6.51 0.80
N TYR A 9 -6.52 6.76 1.77
CA TYR A 9 -5.74 5.72 2.42
C TYR A 9 -6.57 5.09 3.53
N ASP A 10 -6.64 3.76 3.51
CA ASP A 10 -7.29 2.95 4.51
C ASP A 10 -6.21 2.38 5.42
N ASP A 11 -6.10 2.93 6.64
CA ASP A 11 -5.10 2.50 7.62
C ASP A 11 -5.35 1.09 8.16
N GLU A 12 -6.60 0.63 8.21
CA GLU A 12 -6.95 -0.72 8.69
C GLU A 12 -6.45 -1.81 7.74
N HIS A 13 -6.72 -1.65 6.43
CA HIS A 13 -6.41 -2.66 5.42
C HIS A 13 -5.13 -2.34 4.63
N GLU A 14 -4.48 -1.21 4.92
CA GLU A 14 -3.35 -0.66 4.16
C GLU A 14 -3.65 -0.49 2.65
N THR A 15 -4.92 -0.27 2.30
CA THR A 15 -5.39 -0.15 0.92
C THR A 15 -5.65 1.29 0.52
N CYS A 16 -5.76 1.53 -0.79
CA CYS A 16 -6.21 2.80 -1.32
C CYS A 16 -7.65 2.65 -1.83
N GLN A 17 -8.61 3.28 -1.16
CA GLN A 17 -10.03 3.22 -1.53
C GLN A 17 -10.30 3.72 -2.95
N ARG A 18 -9.51 4.71 -3.41
CA ARG A 18 -9.63 5.23 -4.79
C ARG A 18 -9.28 4.20 -5.86
N VAL A 19 -8.35 3.31 -5.58
CA VAL A 19 -7.88 2.31 -6.56
C VAL A 19 -8.37 0.90 -6.24
N GLY A 20 -8.90 0.67 -5.03
CA GLY A 20 -9.45 -0.61 -4.60
C GLY A 20 -8.40 -1.71 -4.42
N ASP A 21 -7.16 -1.35 -4.11
CA ASP A 21 -6.04 -2.29 -3.95
C ASP A 21 -5.00 -1.69 -2.99
N LEU A 22 -3.91 -2.40 -2.69
CA LEU A 22 -2.88 -1.96 -1.75
C LEU A 22 -2.34 -0.57 -2.08
N CYS A 23 -2.16 0.22 -1.02
CA CYS A 23 -1.68 1.58 -1.15
C CYS A 23 -0.19 1.58 -1.52
N VAL A 24 0.10 1.96 -2.78
CA VAL A 24 1.46 2.13 -3.30
C VAL A 24 1.60 3.54 -3.88
N PRO A 25 2.34 4.43 -3.20
CA PRO A 25 2.72 5.74 -3.72
C PRO A 25 3.41 5.65 -5.08
N GLY A 26 3.03 6.51 -6.03
CA GLY A 26 3.64 6.54 -7.37
C GLY A 26 2.87 5.80 -8.46
N ARG A 27 1.82 5.03 -8.10
CA ARG A 27 0.95 4.37 -9.08
C ARG A 27 0.04 5.36 -9.83
N PRO A 28 -0.37 5.06 -11.07
CA PRO A 28 -1.36 5.88 -11.78
C PRO A 28 -2.65 6.01 -10.95
N GLY A 29 -3.09 7.25 -10.74
CA GLY A 29 -4.23 7.60 -9.88
C GLY A 29 -3.87 8.03 -8.46
N CYS A 30 -2.61 7.84 -8.01
CA CYS A 30 -2.13 8.36 -6.74
C CYS A 30 -1.75 9.85 -6.85
N VAL A 31 -2.05 10.65 -5.82
CA VAL A 31 -1.70 12.08 -5.82
C VAL A 31 -0.18 12.31 -5.86
N LEU A 32 0.59 11.35 -5.37
CA LEU A 32 2.05 11.41 -5.32
C LEU A 32 2.72 11.02 -6.63
N ALA A 33 1.97 10.52 -7.63
CA ALA A 33 2.54 10.05 -8.90
C ALA A 33 3.34 11.12 -9.66
N LYS A 34 3.03 12.41 -9.45
CA LYS A 34 3.73 13.53 -10.09
C LYS A 34 4.74 14.25 -9.17
N ASN A 35 4.62 14.05 -7.86
CA ASN A 35 5.39 14.79 -6.85
C ASN A 35 6.49 13.96 -6.18
N SER A 36 6.42 12.64 -6.29
CA SER A 36 7.39 11.73 -5.67
C SER A 36 7.98 10.80 -6.72
N GLY A 37 9.26 11.00 -7.02
CA GLY A 37 10.07 10.05 -7.77
C GLY A 37 10.48 8.90 -6.86
N PHE A 38 10.11 7.67 -7.23
CA PHE A 38 10.53 6.47 -6.53
C PHE A 38 11.62 5.77 -7.34
N ALA A 39 12.65 5.24 -6.66
CA ALA A 39 13.72 4.50 -7.32
C ALA A 39 13.22 3.16 -7.91
N VAL A 40 12.20 2.57 -7.30
CA VAL A 40 11.59 1.31 -7.73
C VAL A 40 10.19 1.59 -8.30
N PRO A 41 9.84 1.03 -9.48
CA PRO A 41 8.54 1.20 -10.08
C PRO A 41 7.41 0.68 -9.17
N TRP A 42 6.22 1.26 -9.32
CA TRP A 42 5.09 0.97 -8.44
C TRP A 42 4.59 -0.48 -8.58
N GLU A 43 4.75 -1.09 -9.76
CA GLU A 43 4.39 -2.48 -10.06
C GLU A 43 5.17 -3.45 -9.16
N GLN A 44 6.50 -3.29 -9.09
CA GLN A 44 7.35 -4.17 -8.27
C GLN A 44 7.04 -4.02 -6.78
N ARG A 45 6.77 -2.79 -6.32
CA ARG A 45 6.40 -2.52 -4.93
C ARG A 45 5.03 -3.08 -4.57
N LEU A 46 4.09 -3.04 -5.50
CA LEU A 46 2.77 -3.64 -5.33
C LEU A 46 2.88 -5.15 -5.18
N GLU A 47 3.70 -5.79 -6.01
CA GLU A 47 3.94 -7.23 -5.90
C GLU A 47 4.63 -7.61 -4.59
N ALA A 48 5.64 -6.84 -4.16
CA ALA A 48 6.27 -7.03 -2.86
C ALA A 48 5.25 -6.95 -1.71
N LYS A 49 4.44 -5.88 -1.68
CA LYS A 49 3.38 -5.74 -0.66
C LYS A 49 2.36 -6.88 -0.67
N ARG A 50 2.02 -7.41 -1.85
CA ARG A 50 1.11 -8.56 -1.98
C ARG A 50 1.72 -9.83 -1.37
N ARG A 51 3.01 -10.06 -1.58
CA ARG A 51 3.74 -11.19 -0.97
C ARG A 51 3.77 -11.05 0.55
N GLU A 52 4.15 -9.88 1.06
CA GLU A 52 4.19 -9.61 2.50
C GLU A 52 2.83 -9.83 3.18
N ARG A 53 1.72 -9.40 2.54
CA ARG A 53 0.38 -9.69 3.06
C ARG A 53 0.05 -11.17 3.09
N CYS A 54 0.39 -11.92 2.05
CA CYS A 54 0.16 -13.36 2.00
C CYS A 54 0.96 -14.09 3.11
N GLU A 55 2.17 -13.62 3.40
CA GLU A 55 3.01 -14.15 4.49
C GLU A 55 2.48 -13.76 5.87
N LYS A 56 1.99 -12.53 6.04
CA LYS A 56 1.32 -12.08 7.26
C LYS A 56 0.05 -12.89 7.52
N GLU A 57 -0.83 -13.07 6.54
CA GLU A 57 -2.05 -13.86 6.68
C GLU A 57 -1.76 -15.33 7.02
N ALA A 58 -0.69 -15.91 6.46
CA ALA A 58 -0.23 -17.26 6.82
C ALA A 58 0.31 -17.35 8.26
N SER A 59 0.84 -16.24 8.79
CA SER A 59 1.43 -16.17 10.13
C SER A 59 0.41 -15.79 11.21
N ASP A 60 -0.55 -14.91 10.90
CA ASP A 60 -1.57 -14.39 11.81
C ASP A 60 -2.61 -15.46 12.18
N GLY A 61 -2.82 -16.46 11.30
CA GLY A 61 -3.66 -17.63 11.56
C GLY A 61 -3.13 -18.61 12.62
N LYS A 62 -1.95 -18.38 13.20
CA LYS A 62 -1.33 -19.31 14.17
C LYS A 62 -1.56 -18.98 15.65
N THR A 63 -2.34 -17.95 15.97
CA THR A 63 -2.61 -17.55 17.38
C THR A 63 -4.08 -17.73 17.77
N ARG A 64 -4.54 -18.98 17.86
CA ARG A 64 -5.72 -19.36 18.67
C ARG A 64 -5.51 -20.78 19.21
N GLU A 65 -4.68 -20.89 20.24
CA GLU A 65 -4.70 -22.01 21.21
C GLU A 65 -5.60 -21.64 22.40
#